data_AF-A0A7S0X917-F1
#
_entry.id   AF-A0A7S0X917-F1
#
_cell.length_a   1.000
_cell.length_b   1.000
_cell.length_c   1.000
_cell.angle_alpha   90.00
_cell.angle_beta   90.00
_cell.angle_gamma   90.00
#
_symmetry.space_group_name_H-M   'P 1'
#
loop_
_entity.id
_entity.type
_entity.pdbx_description
1 polymer ?
#
loop_
_entity_poly.entity_id
_entity_poly.type
_entity_poly.pdbx_seq_one_letter_code
_entity_poly.pdbx_strand_id
1 'polypeptide(L)'
;GGGSRGGAGDRGGGGSGVVGNTAAVAASKLALAAEQRCREEKAEGARKKHEEALRALAEAERVAREEADAKLRAEDAARAREARVALRAANLDPQRPDAAALKKNMDSSIKRNTALIKKLGRITEEGRAGIIDDLRKVNISKYVTEAVAAAVESRLRAADVPAAVEVISILHQTYPDFAGPLAESLPRFICPGAKAFAPSAAAALAAAAAAAA
;
A
#
# COMPACT_ATOMS: atom_id res chain seq x y z
N GLY A 1 54.33 -48.32 102.76
CA GLY A 1 54.48 -49.44 101.81
C GLY A 1 54.07 -48.91 100.46
N GLY A 2 54.90 -48.99 99.41
CA GLY A 2 55.32 -50.21 98.72
C GLY A 2 54.23 -50.57 97.70
N GLY A 3 54.44 -50.73 96.39
CA GLY A 3 55.61 -50.70 95.50
C GLY A 3 55.11 -50.35 94.07
N SER A 4 55.92 -49.74 93.22
CA SER A 4 56.82 -50.35 92.22
C SER A 4 56.16 -51.08 91.04
N ARG A 5 56.35 -50.45 89.87
CA ARG A 5 56.90 -50.99 88.60
C ARG A 5 55.97 -51.73 87.61
N GLY A 6 56.00 -51.24 86.36
CA GLY A 6 56.34 -52.08 85.20
C GLY A 6 55.74 -51.70 83.84
N GLY A 7 56.62 -51.52 82.83
CA GLY A 7 56.35 -51.63 81.37
C GLY A 7 56.06 -50.30 80.66
N ALA A 8 56.93 -49.64 79.89
CA ALA A 8 57.79 -50.02 78.76
C ALA A 8 57.01 -50.54 77.53
N GLY A 9 57.05 -49.79 76.41
CA GLY A 9 56.59 -50.24 75.10
C GLY A 9 56.14 -49.13 74.15
N ASP A 10 57.11 -48.43 73.58
CA ASP A 10 56.96 -47.60 72.37
C ASP A 10 56.41 -48.40 71.18
N ARG A 11 55.50 -47.78 70.41
CA ARG A 11 55.45 -47.83 68.93
C ARG A 11 54.33 -46.94 68.39
N GLY A 12 54.74 -45.83 67.79
CA GLY A 12 53.89 -45.03 66.93
C GLY A 12 53.53 -45.72 65.60
N GLY A 13 52.59 -45.08 64.90
CA GLY A 13 52.48 -45.14 63.44
C GLY A 13 51.50 -46.17 62.89
N GLY A 14 50.36 -45.69 62.36
CA GLY A 14 49.54 -46.49 61.46
C GLY A 14 48.08 -46.07 61.33
N GLY A 15 47.80 -44.85 60.86
CA GLY A 15 46.40 -44.44 60.63
C GLY A 15 46.17 -43.17 59.82
N SER A 16 47.16 -42.64 59.10
CA SER A 16 47.03 -41.36 58.36
C SER A 16 46.84 -41.51 56.84
N GLY A 17 46.84 -42.73 56.30
CA GLY A 17 46.83 -42.97 54.84
C GLY A 17 45.44 -43.09 54.19
N VAL A 18 44.40 -43.48 54.94
CA VAL A 18 43.06 -43.72 54.36
C VAL A 18 42.21 -42.44 54.34
N VAL A 19 42.36 -41.57 55.35
CA VAL A 19 41.61 -40.31 55.45
C VAL A 19 42.13 -39.23 54.49
N GLY A 20 43.43 -39.26 54.18
CA GLY A 20 44.05 -38.36 53.19
C GLY A 20 43.65 -38.68 51.74
N ASN A 21 43.49 -39.97 51.41
CA ASN A 21 43.10 -40.40 50.06
C ASN A 21 41.61 -40.12 49.76
N THR A 22 40.72 -40.32 50.73
CA THR A 22 39.29 -40.01 50.56
C THR A 22 39.01 -38.51 50.48
N ALA A 23 39.72 -37.69 51.26
CA ALA A 23 39.64 -36.23 51.18
C ALA A 23 40.16 -35.70 49.82
N ALA A 24 41.27 -36.24 49.31
CA ALA A 24 41.82 -35.88 48.00
C ALA A 24 40.87 -36.27 46.84
N VAL A 25 40.26 -37.46 46.90
CA VAL A 25 39.27 -37.90 45.91
C VAL A 25 37.98 -37.07 45.97
N ALA A 26 37.53 -36.66 47.16
CA ALA A 26 36.39 -35.77 47.32
C ALA A 26 36.66 -34.38 46.75
N ALA A 27 37.85 -33.80 47.00
CA ALA A 27 38.27 -32.52 46.44
C ALA A 27 38.36 -32.56 44.90
N SER A 28 38.91 -33.64 44.33
CA SER A 28 39.00 -33.84 42.88
C SER A 28 37.60 -33.97 42.22
N LYS A 29 36.68 -34.71 42.84
CA LYS A 29 35.28 -34.80 42.37
C LYS A 29 34.57 -33.45 42.41
N LEU A 30 34.79 -32.65 43.45
CA LEU A 30 34.22 -31.30 43.57
C LEU A 30 34.78 -30.34 42.51
N ALA A 31 36.08 -30.40 42.23
CA ALA A 31 36.72 -29.61 41.19
C ALA A 31 36.17 -29.95 39.79
N LEU A 32 36.04 -31.24 39.46
CA LEU A 32 35.45 -31.68 38.19
C LEU A 32 33.98 -31.26 38.05
N ALA A 33 33.20 -31.36 39.13
CA ALA A 33 31.80 -30.90 39.14
C ALA A 33 31.69 -29.37 38.98
N ALA A 34 32.61 -28.60 39.56
CA ALA A 34 32.67 -27.15 39.39
C ALA A 34 33.06 -26.75 37.94
N GLU A 35 34.00 -27.45 37.33
CA GLU A 35 34.35 -27.26 35.91
C GLU A 35 33.19 -27.61 34.97
N GLN A 36 32.45 -28.69 35.26
CA GLN A 36 31.26 -29.09 34.51
C GLN A 36 30.16 -28.02 34.58
N ARG A 37 29.84 -27.52 35.78
CA ARG A 37 28.88 -26.42 35.96
C ARG A 37 29.31 -25.15 35.22
N CYS A 38 30.59 -24.77 35.30
CA CYS A 38 31.11 -23.62 34.56
C CYS A 38 31.00 -23.80 33.04
N ARG A 39 31.20 -25.02 32.52
CA ARG A 39 31.01 -25.33 31.09
C ARG A 39 29.54 -25.29 30.68
N GLU A 40 28.64 -25.81 31.51
CA GLU A 40 27.19 -25.79 31.29
C GLU A 40 26.63 -24.37 31.32
N GLU A 41 27.00 -23.55 32.31
CA GLU A 41 26.58 -22.14 32.40
C GLU A 41 27.07 -21.31 31.20
N LYS A 42 28.31 -21.55 30.75
CA LYS A 42 28.84 -20.92 29.53
C LYS A 42 28.09 -21.37 28.28
N ALA A 43 27.76 -22.66 28.18
CA ALA A 43 26.99 -23.20 27.07
C ALA A 43 25.54 -22.68 27.06
N GLU A 44 24.89 -22.59 28.21
CA GLU A 44 23.55 -22.01 28.37
C GLU A 44 23.57 -20.52 28.06
N GLY A 45 24.57 -19.77 28.53
CA GLY A 45 24.76 -18.37 28.18
C GLY A 45 25.00 -18.15 26.69
N ALA A 46 25.74 -19.03 26.03
CA ALA A 46 25.92 -18.99 24.57
C ALA A 46 24.62 -19.32 23.82
N ARG A 47 23.83 -20.29 24.29
CA ARG A 47 22.52 -20.64 23.73
C ARG A 47 21.52 -19.48 23.85
N LYS A 48 21.42 -18.86 25.02
CA LYS A 48 20.56 -17.68 25.24
C LYS A 48 20.94 -16.53 24.32
N LYS A 49 22.23 -16.21 24.21
CA LYS A 49 22.72 -15.18 23.27
C LYS A 49 22.41 -15.51 21.81
N HIS A 50 22.56 -16.77 21.42
CA HIS A 50 22.23 -17.20 20.05
C HIS A 50 20.73 -17.09 19.77
N GLU A 51 19.89 -17.52 20.71
CA GLU A 51 18.43 -17.41 20.62
C GLU A 51 17.96 -15.93 20.58
N GLU A 52 18.53 -15.07 21.42
CA GLU A 52 18.30 -13.63 21.41
C GLU A 52 18.74 -13.00 20.08
N ALA A 53 19.90 -13.39 19.55
CA ALA A 53 20.37 -12.91 18.24
C ALA A 53 19.43 -13.35 17.10
N LEU A 54 18.93 -14.59 17.12
CA LEU A 54 17.95 -15.07 16.14
C LEU A 54 16.62 -14.30 16.26
N ARG A 55 16.15 -14.01 17.48
CA ARG A 55 14.95 -13.19 17.71
C ARG A 55 15.13 -11.76 17.20
N ALA A 56 16.28 -11.14 17.49
CA ALA A 56 16.61 -9.80 17.01
C ALA A 56 16.68 -9.74 15.48
N LEU A 57 17.24 -10.77 14.83
CA LEU A 57 17.26 -10.88 13.37
C LEU A 57 15.85 -11.01 12.78
N ALA A 58 15.00 -11.87 13.37
CA ALA A 58 13.63 -12.05 12.91
C ALA A 58 12.77 -10.78 13.08
N GLU A 59 12.98 -10.04 14.18
CA GLU A 59 12.32 -8.75 14.40
C GLU A 59 12.80 -7.69 13.41
N ALA A 60 14.11 -7.59 13.18
CA ALA A 60 14.67 -6.68 12.19
C ALA A 60 14.15 -6.98 10.77
N GLU A 61 13.99 -8.26 10.42
CA GLU A 61 13.41 -8.66 9.14
C GLU A 61 11.93 -8.26 9.03
N ARG A 62 11.14 -8.44 10.10
CA ARG A 62 9.72 -8.02 10.13
C ARG A 62 9.60 -6.51 9.94
N VAL A 63 10.40 -5.73 10.69
CA VAL A 63 10.43 -4.27 10.57
C VAL A 63 10.84 -3.85 9.16
N ALA A 64 11.89 -4.45 8.59
CA ALA A 64 12.33 -4.16 7.24
C ALA A 64 11.24 -4.45 6.18
N ARG A 65 10.47 -5.53 6.34
CA ARG A 65 9.32 -5.84 5.45
C ARG A 65 8.20 -4.81 5.58
N GLU A 66 7.84 -4.43 6.80
CA GLU A 66 6.82 -3.40 7.06
C GLU A 66 7.23 -2.03 6.51
N GLU A 67 8.49 -1.64 6.68
CA GLU A 67 9.05 -0.41 6.10
C GLU A 67 9.08 -0.45 4.58
N ALA A 68 9.44 -1.59 3.96
CA ALA A 68 9.41 -1.76 2.51
C ALA A 68 7.99 -1.62 1.96
N ASP A 69 7.02 -2.25 2.60
CA ASP A 69 5.60 -2.15 2.23
C ASP A 69 5.04 -0.73 2.44
N ALA A 70 5.46 -0.04 3.51
CA ALA A 70 5.08 1.35 3.75
C ALA A 70 5.68 2.28 2.70
N LYS A 71 6.95 2.06 2.33
CA LYS A 71 7.63 2.82 1.27
C LYS A 71 6.95 2.63 -0.08
N LEU A 72 6.59 1.40 -0.46
CA LEU A 72 5.87 1.12 -1.70
C LEU A 72 4.53 1.89 -1.74
N ARG A 73 3.74 1.85 -0.66
CA ARG A 73 2.49 2.61 -0.56
C ARG A 73 2.70 4.12 -0.65
N ALA A 74 3.76 4.64 -0.04
CA ALA A 74 4.09 6.06 -0.11
C ALA A 74 4.48 6.50 -1.53
N GLU A 75 5.26 5.69 -2.24
CA GLU A 75 5.62 5.93 -3.64
C GLU A 75 4.40 5.89 -4.57
N ASP A 76 3.49 4.93 -4.38
CA ASP A 76 2.23 4.87 -5.14
C ASP A 76 1.35 6.11 -4.89
N ALA A 77 1.23 6.55 -3.64
CA ALA A 77 0.50 7.76 -3.29
C ALA A 77 1.15 9.02 -3.88
N ALA A 78 2.48 9.09 -3.90
CA ALA A 78 3.23 10.17 -4.52
C ALA A 78 3.00 10.22 -6.04
N ARG A 79 3.10 9.08 -6.74
CA ARG A 79 2.78 8.96 -8.17
C ARG A 79 1.35 9.42 -8.47
N ALA A 80 0.38 8.98 -7.67
CA ALA A 80 -1.02 9.40 -7.84
C ALA A 80 -1.20 10.92 -7.62
N ARG A 81 -0.47 11.51 -6.66
CA ARG A 81 -0.48 12.95 -6.41
C ARG A 81 0.12 13.73 -7.58
N GLU A 82 1.26 13.29 -8.10
CA GLU A 82 1.93 13.92 -9.25
C GLU A 82 1.04 13.90 -10.49
N ALA A 83 0.41 12.75 -10.79
CA ALA A 83 -0.53 12.63 -11.90
C ALA A 83 -1.71 13.62 -11.76
N ARG A 84 -2.28 13.76 -10.55
CA ARG A 84 -3.36 14.74 -10.28
C ARG A 84 -2.90 16.18 -10.48
N VAL A 85 -1.69 16.53 -10.06
CA VAL A 85 -1.12 17.87 -10.24
C VAL A 85 -0.90 18.17 -11.72
N ALA A 86 -0.37 17.21 -12.48
CA ALA A 86 -0.16 17.33 -13.92
C ALA A 86 -1.49 17.53 -14.67
N LEU A 87 -2.50 16.70 -14.39
CA LEU A 87 -3.83 16.84 -14.98
C LEU A 87 -4.47 18.18 -14.61
N ARG A 88 -4.31 18.64 -13.36
CA ARG A 88 -4.83 19.96 -12.95
C ARG A 88 -4.19 21.08 -13.76
N ALA A 89 -2.87 21.05 -13.95
CA ALA A 89 -2.18 22.06 -14.75
C ALA A 89 -2.68 22.07 -16.21
N ALA A 90 -2.78 20.88 -16.83
CA ALA A 90 -3.28 20.75 -18.20
C ALA A 90 -4.76 21.14 -18.37
N ASN A 91 -5.59 20.92 -17.33
CA ASN A 91 -7.00 21.31 -17.36
C ASN A 91 -7.24 22.81 -17.14
N LEU A 92 -6.31 23.51 -16.47
CA LEU A 92 -6.38 24.95 -16.24
C LEU A 92 -6.02 25.76 -17.49
N ASP A 93 -5.06 25.28 -18.28
CA ASP A 93 -4.67 25.87 -19.56
C ASP A 93 -4.72 24.82 -20.69
N PRO A 94 -5.93 24.44 -21.16
CA PRO A 94 -6.07 23.41 -22.18
C PRO A 94 -5.62 23.92 -23.55
N GLN A 95 -4.58 23.30 -24.10
CA GLN A 95 -4.07 23.55 -25.45
C GLN A 95 -4.97 22.85 -26.49
N ARG A 96 -6.10 23.48 -26.80
CA ARG A 96 -7.15 22.92 -27.67
C ARG A 96 -6.74 22.95 -29.15
N PRO A 97 -6.86 21.82 -29.88
CA PRO A 97 -6.73 21.83 -31.34
C PRO A 97 -7.83 22.68 -31.98
N ASP A 98 -7.52 23.31 -33.11
CA ASP A 98 -8.53 24.03 -33.88
C ASP A 98 -9.51 23.07 -34.58
N ALA A 99 -10.70 23.57 -34.92
CA ALA A 99 -11.73 22.76 -35.57
C ALA A 99 -11.27 22.15 -36.91
N ALA A 100 -10.37 22.85 -37.62
CA ALA A 100 -9.80 22.37 -38.88
C ALA A 100 -8.86 21.18 -38.67
N ALA A 101 -7.97 21.21 -37.67
CA ALA A 101 -7.10 20.10 -37.33
C ALA A 101 -7.90 18.89 -36.85
N LEU A 102 -8.92 19.09 -36.00
CA LEU A 102 -9.81 18.00 -35.56
C LEU A 102 -10.49 17.32 -36.75
N LYS A 103 -10.97 18.10 -37.73
CA LYS A 103 -11.62 17.54 -38.92
C LYS A 103 -10.63 16.82 -39.85
N LYS A 104 -9.38 17.29 -39.92
CA LYS A 104 -8.36 16.74 -40.81
C LYS A 104 -7.71 15.46 -40.26
N ASN A 105 -7.45 15.42 -38.96
CA ASN A 105 -6.58 14.41 -38.35
C ASN A 105 -7.33 13.29 -37.63
N MET A 106 -8.65 13.43 -37.43
CA MET A 106 -9.45 12.50 -36.64
C MET A 106 -10.68 12.03 -37.42
N ASP A 107 -11.06 10.77 -37.17
CA ASP A 107 -12.18 10.10 -37.81
C ASP A 107 -13.51 10.60 -37.22
N SER A 108 -14.39 11.13 -38.09
CA SER A 108 -15.72 11.63 -37.72
C SER A 108 -16.85 10.66 -38.09
N SER A 109 -16.54 9.41 -38.46
CA SER A 109 -17.54 8.41 -38.83
C SER A 109 -18.42 8.05 -37.63
N ILE A 110 -19.71 7.89 -37.90
CA ILE A 110 -20.71 7.52 -36.90
C ILE A 110 -20.30 6.21 -36.21
N LYS A 111 -19.79 5.23 -36.98
CA LYS A 111 -19.36 3.93 -36.45
C LYS A 111 -18.29 4.07 -35.37
N ARG A 112 -17.25 4.89 -35.60
CA ARG A 112 -16.16 5.10 -34.64
C ARG A 112 -16.64 5.89 -33.42
N ASN A 113 -17.45 6.93 -33.65
CA ASN A 113 -18.07 7.72 -32.58
C ASN A 113 -18.96 6.88 -31.66
N THR A 114 -19.91 6.11 -32.21
CA THR A 114 -20.79 5.24 -31.44
C THR A 114 -20.02 4.18 -30.66
N ALA A 115 -18.93 3.64 -31.23
CA ALA A 115 -18.07 2.69 -30.52
C ALA A 115 -17.36 3.36 -29.32
N LEU A 116 -16.84 4.57 -29.49
CA LEU A 116 -16.20 5.33 -28.42
C LEU A 116 -17.21 5.70 -27.31
N ILE A 117 -18.39 6.20 -27.66
CA ILE A 117 -19.46 6.53 -26.68
C ILE A 117 -19.83 5.29 -25.85
N LYS A 118 -19.96 4.12 -26.48
CA LYS A 118 -20.20 2.86 -25.76
C LYS A 118 -19.08 2.49 -24.79
N LYS A 119 -17.82 2.76 -25.14
CA LYS A 119 -16.67 2.55 -24.24
C LYS A 119 -16.66 3.55 -23.09
N LEU A 120 -17.03 4.81 -23.32
CA LEU A 120 -17.18 5.82 -22.26
C LEU A 120 -18.26 5.42 -21.23
N GLY A 121 -19.28 4.67 -21.64
CA GLY A 121 -20.27 4.07 -20.74
C GLY A 121 -19.73 2.96 -19.82
N ARG A 122 -18.50 2.49 -20.03
CA ARG A 122 -17.87 1.39 -19.29
C ARG A 122 -16.36 1.62 -19.14
N ILE A 123 -16.00 2.72 -18.50
CA ILE A 123 -14.60 3.02 -18.21
C ILE A 123 -14.09 2.06 -17.13
N THR A 124 -13.03 1.33 -17.44
CA THR A 124 -12.29 0.52 -16.47
C THR A 124 -10.80 0.84 -16.55
N GLU A 125 -10.06 0.54 -15.48
CA GLU A 125 -8.61 0.77 -15.44
C GLU A 125 -7.88 -0.02 -16.55
N GLU A 126 -8.33 -1.24 -16.86
CA GLU A 126 -7.76 -2.07 -17.94
C GLU A 126 -8.10 -1.52 -19.34
N GLY A 127 -9.30 -0.95 -19.49
CA GLY A 127 -9.78 -0.35 -20.74
C GLY A 127 -9.22 1.04 -21.03
N ARG A 128 -8.62 1.69 -20.04
CA ARG A 128 -8.15 3.09 -20.08
C ARG A 128 -7.29 3.39 -21.30
N ALA A 129 -6.22 2.63 -21.52
CA ALA A 129 -5.27 2.88 -22.60
C ALA A 129 -5.96 2.83 -23.99
N GLY A 130 -6.87 1.88 -24.18
CA GLY A 130 -7.64 1.75 -25.42
C GLY A 130 -8.61 2.91 -25.65
N ILE A 131 -9.21 3.45 -24.58
CA ILE A 131 -10.09 4.63 -24.66
C ILE A 131 -9.26 5.88 -25.01
N ILE A 132 -8.12 6.08 -24.35
CA ILE A 132 -7.22 7.22 -24.62
C ILE A 132 -6.74 7.20 -26.08
N ASP A 133 -6.39 6.03 -26.60
CA ASP A 133 -5.99 5.89 -28.00
C ASP A 133 -7.12 6.20 -28.98
N ASP A 134 -8.36 5.83 -28.66
CA ASP A 134 -9.52 6.19 -29.47
C ASP A 134 -9.81 7.70 -29.38
N LEU A 135 -9.66 8.32 -28.20
CA LEU A 135 -9.85 9.77 -28.02
C LEU A 135 -8.88 10.61 -28.86
N ARG A 136 -7.68 10.09 -29.14
CA ARG A 136 -6.70 10.75 -30.02
C ARG A 136 -7.03 10.60 -31.51
N LYS A 137 -7.91 9.67 -31.87
CA LYS A 137 -8.19 9.27 -33.26
C LYS A 137 -9.61 9.59 -33.72
N VAL A 138 -10.55 9.80 -32.81
CA VAL A 138 -11.98 9.99 -33.12
C VAL A 138 -12.44 11.39 -32.75
N ASN A 139 -13.05 12.07 -33.72
CA ASN A 139 -13.63 13.39 -33.52
C ASN A 139 -15.07 13.27 -33.05
N ILE A 140 -15.33 13.62 -31.79
CA ILE A 140 -16.64 13.59 -31.15
C ILE A 140 -17.29 14.97 -31.06
N SER A 141 -16.84 15.99 -31.83
CA SER A 141 -17.35 17.37 -31.70
C SER A 141 -18.90 17.46 -31.81
N LYS A 142 -19.52 16.55 -32.55
CA LYS A 142 -20.99 16.46 -32.71
C LYS A 142 -21.70 15.61 -31.66
N TYR A 143 -20.94 14.90 -30.83
CA TYR A 143 -21.41 13.89 -29.87
C TYR A 143 -20.94 14.19 -28.45
N VAL A 144 -20.56 15.44 -28.15
CA VAL A 144 -20.01 15.85 -26.85
C VAL A 144 -21.02 15.58 -25.74
N THR A 145 -22.29 15.92 -25.94
CA THR A 145 -23.35 15.73 -24.95
C THR A 145 -23.59 14.25 -24.67
N GLU A 146 -23.63 13.41 -25.69
CA GLU A 146 -23.78 11.96 -25.56
C GLU A 146 -22.56 11.32 -24.90
N ALA A 147 -21.36 11.81 -25.20
CA ALA A 147 -20.13 11.37 -24.54
C ALA A 147 -20.14 11.71 -23.04
N VAL A 148 -20.61 12.90 -22.67
CA VAL A 148 -20.80 13.31 -21.26
C VAL A 148 -21.81 12.40 -20.57
N ALA A 149 -22.99 12.21 -21.17
CA ALA A 149 -24.04 11.35 -20.61
C ALA A 149 -23.51 9.93 -20.39
N ALA A 150 -22.85 9.33 -21.38
CA ALA A 150 -22.26 8.00 -21.26
C ALA A 150 -21.19 7.94 -20.15
N ALA A 151 -20.30 8.94 -20.06
CA ALA A 151 -19.26 8.96 -19.04
C ALA A 151 -19.83 9.09 -17.61
N VAL A 152 -20.86 9.92 -17.42
CA VAL A 152 -21.45 10.21 -16.11
C VAL A 152 -22.42 9.11 -15.65
N GLU A 153 -23.20 8.53 -16.56
CA GLU A 153 -24.14 7.44 -16.26
C GLU A 153 -23.43 6.10 -16.01
N SER A 154 -22.12 6.02 -16.27
CA SER A 154 -21.34 4.82 -16.06
C SER A 154 -21.25 4.47 -14.56
N ARG A 155 -21.49 3.19 -14.23
CA ARG A 155 -21.27 2.68 -12.87
C ARG A 155 -19.78 2.43 -12.66
N LEU A 156 -19.08 3.41 -12.11
CA LEU A 156 -17.65 3.33 -11.82
C LEU A 156 -17.39 2.61 -10.49
N ARG A 157 -16.41 1.71 -10.47
CA ARG A 157 -15.85 1.17 -9.23
C ARG A 157 -14.78 2.12 -8.71
N ALA A 158 -14.48 2.08 -7.40
CA ALA A 158 -13.44 2.93 -6.81
C ALA A 158 -12.07 2.76 -7.49
N ALA A 159 -11.76 1.55 -7.95
CA ALA A 159 -10.53 1.24 -8.70
C ALA A 159 -10.49 1.89 -10.10
N ASP A 160 -11.64 2.18 -10.71
CA ASP A 160 -11.75 2.72 -12.08
C ASP A 160 -11.78 4.26 -12.10
N VAL A 161 -11.87 4.90 -10.93
CA VAL A 161 -11.92 6.38 -10.81
C VAL A 161 -10.69 7.07 -11.41
N PRO A 162 -9.45 6.60 -11.19
CA PRO A 162 -8.27 7.22 -11.82
C PRO A 162 -8.36 7.23 -13.35
N ALA A 163 -8.74 6.11 -13.99
CA ALA A 163 -9.00 6.05 -15.43
C ALA A 163 -10.08 7.04 -15.89
N ALA A 164 -11.21 7.10 -15.19
CA ALA A 164 -12.29 8.02 -15.54
C ALA A 164 -11.84 9.49 -15.49
N VAL A 165 -11.08 9.87 -14.44
CA VAL A 165 -10.56 11.24 -14.30
C VAL A 165 -9.62 11.61 -15.46
N GLU A 166 -8.76 10.69 -15.88
CA GLU A 166 -7.84 10.93 -17.00
C GLU A 166 -8.59 11.07 -18.33
N VAL A 167 -9.54 10.17 -18.61
CA VAL A 167 -10.40 10.20 -19.80
C VAL A 167 -11.21 11.50 -19.87
N ILE A 168 -11.83 11.91 -18.76
CA ILE A 168 -12.61 13.16 -18.67
C ILE A 168 -11.70 14.38 -18.84
N SER A 169 -10.48 14.35 -18.31
CA SER A 169 -9.51 15.44 -18.48
C SER A 169 -9.12 15.63 -19.95
N ILE A 170 -8.88 14.54 -20.69
CA ILE A 170 -8.56 14.61 -22.13
C ILE A 170 -9.74 15.19 -22.92
N LEU A 171 -10.97 14.78 -22.60
CA LEU A 171 -12.18 15.31 -23.24
C LEU A 171 -12.33 16.81 -23.02
N HIS A 172 -12.11 17.28 -21.79
CA HIS A 172 -12.11 18.71 -21.43
C HIS A 172 -11.00 19.52 -22.12
N GLN A 173 -9.82 18.92 -22.25
CA GLN A 173 -8.67 19.53 -22.93
C GLN A 173 -8.86 19.59 -24.46
N THR A 174 -9.67 18.70 -25.03
CA THR A 174 -9.87 18.64 -26.49
C THR A 174 -11.08 19.46 -26.94
N TYR A 175 -12.20 19.40 -26.21
CA TYR A 175 -13.47 19.96 -26.64
C TYR A 175 -13.92 21.10 -25.72
N PRO A 176 -14.11 22.33 -26.25
CA PRO A 176 -14.50 23.48 -25.45
C PRO A 176 -15.87 23.33 -24.78
N ASP A 177 -16.80 22.69 -25.46
CA ASP A 177 -18.20 22.58 -25.04
C ASP A 177 -18.45 21.41 -24.07
N PHE A 178 -17.40 20.70 -23.65
CA PHE A 178 -17.52 19.53 -22.78
C PHE A 178 -17.81 19.88 -21.31
N ALA A 179 -17.21 20.95 -20.81
CA ALA A 179 -17.25 21.29 -19.38
C ALA A 179 -18.66 21.65 -18.88
N GLY A 180 -19.46 22.35 -19.70
CA GLY A 180 -20.81 22.79 -19.34
C GLY A 180 -21.77 21.63 -19.03
N PRO A 181 -22.02 20.72 -19.98
CA PRO A 181 -22.88 19.55 -19.76
C PRO A 181 -22.37 18.64 -18.63
N LEU A 182 -21.05 18.53 -18.46
CA LEU A 182 -20.47 17.75 -17.35
C LEU A 182 -20.79 18.38 -16.00
N ALA A 183 -20.60 19.69 -15.85
CA ALA A 183 -20.89 20.41 -14.61
C ALA A 183 -22.38 20.34 -14.23
N GLU A 184 -23.27 20.25 -15.21
CA GLU A 184 -24.70 20.12 -14.98
C GLU A 184 -25.11 18.68 -14.58
N SER A 185 -24.58 17.68 -15.27
CA SER A 185 -24.98 16.28 -15.09
C SER A 185 -24.32 15.64 -13.88
N LEU A 186 -23.01 15.83 -13.69
CA LEU A 186 -22.20 15.10 -12.69
C LEU A 186 -22.75 15.18 -11.26
N PRO A 187 -23.18 16.35 -10.72
CA PRO A 187 -23.69 16.44 -9.36
C PRO A 187 -24.96 15.61 -9.13
N ARG A 188 -25.81 15.47 -10.15
CA ARG A 188 -27.07 14.70 -10.06
C ARG A 188 -26.80 13.20 -9.87
N PHE A 189 -25.70 12.70 -10.44
CA PHE A 189 -25.33 11.29 -10.36
C PHE A 189 -24.47 10.97 -9.13
N ILE A 190 -23.53 11.86 -8.76
CA ILE A 190 -22.68 11.64 -7.58
C ILE A 190 -23.42 11.98 -6.28
N CYS A 191 -24.31 12.96 -6.31
CA CYS A 191 -25.02 13.46 -5.13
C CYS A 191 -26.53 13.62 -5.40
N PRO A 192 -27.27 12.53 -5.66
CA PRO A 192 -28.68 12.59 -6.05
C PRO A 192 -29.61 13.25 -5.00
N GLY A 193 -29.16 13.40 -3.74
CA GLY A 193 -29.91 14.05 -2.66
C GLY A 193 -29.41 15.44 -2.26
N ALA A 194 -28.39 16.00 -2.91
CA ALA A 194 -27.82 17.29 -2.52
C ALA A 194 -28.71 18.46 -2.99
N LYS A 195 -29.42 19.09 -2.04
CA LYS A 195 -30.27 20.29 -2.29
C LYS A 195 -29.51 21.45 -2.95
N ALA A 196 -28.18 21.51 -2.77
CA ALA A 196 -27.31 22.52 -3.38
C ALA A 196 -27.22 22.42 -4.92
N PHE A 197 -27.53 21.26 -5.50
CA PHE A 197 -27.47 21.02 -6.95
C PHE A 197 -28.83 20.71 -7.57
N ALA A 198 -29.92 20.77 -6.79
CA ALA A 198 -31.26 20.74 -7.35
C ALA A 198 -31.45 22.00 -8.22
N PRO A 199 -32.05 21.89 -9.43
CA PRO A 199 -32.45 23.08 -10.15
C PRO A 199 -33.34 23.90 -9.21
N SER A 200 -32.98 25.17 -8.99
CA SER A 200 -33.84 26.10 -8.26
C SER A 200 -35.27 25.96 -8.79
N ALA A 201 -36.28 26.04 -7.93
CA ALA A 201 -37.68 25.99 -8.35
C ALA A 201 -37.96 26.98 -9.52
N ALA A 202 -37.24 28.09 -9.57
CA ALA A 202 -37.29 29.05 -10.69
C ALA A 202 -36.70 28.48 -12.01
N ALA A 203 -35.61 27.73 -11.95
CA ALA A 203 -35.00 27.10 -13.11
C ALA A 203 -35.83 25.91 -13.62
N ALA A 204 -36.44 25.14 -12.72
CA ALA A 204 -37.37 24.07 -13.08
C ALA A 204 -38.65 24.61 -13.74
N LEU A 205 -39.19 25.73 -13.24
CA LEU A 205 -40.36 26.39 -13.83
C LEU A 205 -40.04 26.99 -15.21
N ALA A 206 -38.85 27.59 -15.37
CA ALA A 206 -38.41 28.15 -16.64
C ALA A 206 -38.17 27.06 -17.71
N ALA A 207 -37.60 25.92 -17.33
CA ALA A 207 -37.43 24.78 -18.23
C ALA A 207 -38.77 24.15 -18.64
N ALA A 208 -39.74 24.05 -17.71
CA ALA A 208 -41.08 23.57 -18.02
C ALA A 208 -41.85 24.54 -18.93
N ALA A 209 -41.69 25.85 -18.75
CA ALA A 209 -42.29 26.86 -19.63
C ALA A 209 -41.66 26.85 -21.03
N ALA A 210 -40.35 26.62 -21.14
CA ALA A 210 -39.65 26.50 -22.42
C ALA A 210 -39.97 25.20 -23.17
N ALA A 211 -40.34 24.12 -22.47
CA ALA A 211 -40.77 22.86 -23.08
C ALA A 211 -42.25 22.85 -23.50
N ALA A 212 -43.04 23.82 -23.04
CA ALA A 212 -44.46 23.99 -23.36
C ALA A 212 -44.71 25.07 -24.43
N ALA A 213 -43.65 25.68 -24.97
CA ALA A 213 -43.65 26.66 -26.05
C ALA A 213 -43.06 26.04 -27.32
#